data_AF-A0A7K7L8D3-F1
#
_entry.id   AF-A0A7K7L8D3-F1
#
_cell.length_a   1.000
_cell.length_b   1.000
_cell.length_c   1.000
_cell.angle_alpha   90.00
_cell.angle_beta   90.00
_cell.angle_gamma   90.00
#
_symmetry.space_group_name_H-M   'P 1'
#
loop_
_entity.id
_entity.type
_entity.pdbx_description
1 polymer ?
#
loop_
_entity_poly.entity_id
_entity_poly.type
_entity_poly.pdbx_seq_one_letter_code
_entity_poly.pdbx_strand_id
1 'polypeptide(L)'
;AAAGLSYVGGYVMNTYRSYDNFLQDKYALLPAVIILCVAAVMFIIGLLGCCATFRESRVGLGLFLAIILIIFIAEVSAFVLAFVYREKVKSDVQGTMRAVFEKYDGKNSESAVMDYLQENLHCCGVKNYSDWTATQWFNSTGNNSVPLSCCKQNLKNCTGSLDQPQEL
;
A
#
# COMPACT_ATOMS: atom_id res chain seq x y z
N ALA A 1 -1.03 -23.60 14.59
CA ALA A 1 -0.49 -22.21 14.56
C ALA A 1 0.69 -22.07 13.58
N ALA A 2 1.81 -22.78 13.78
CA ALA A 2 3.01 -22.65 12.93
C ALA A 2 2.79 -22.97 11.43
N ALA A 3 2.09 -24.06 11.10
CA ALA A 3 1.78 -24.40 9.70
C ALA A 3 0.95 -23.31 8.99
N GLY A 4 0.05 -22.64 9.72
CA GLY A 4 -0.74 -21.52 9.20
C GLY A 4 0.12 -20.28 8.95
N LEU A 5 1.06 -19.97 9.87
CA LEU A 5 1.99 -18.84 9.71
C LEU A 5 2.98 -19.07 8.55
N SER A 6 3.48 -20.30 8.36
CA SER A 6 4.33 -20.63 7.22
C SER A 6 3.59 -20.55 5.89
N TYR A 7 2.32 -20.96 5.86
CA TYR A 7 1.47 -20.82 4.67
C TYR A 7 1.22 -19.34 4.33
N VAL A 8 0.81 -18.52 5.31
CA VAL A 8 0.59 -17.08 5.12
C VAL A 8 1.89 -16.38 4.74
N GLY A 9 3.01 -16.72 5.39
CA GLY A 9 4.33 -16.16 5.06
C GLY A 9 4.76 -16.52 3.63
N GLY A 10 4.57 -17.77 3.20
CA GLY A 10 4.86 -18.21 1.84
C GLY A 10 3.97 -17.52 0.80
N TYR A 11 2.68 -17.35 1.10
CA TYR A 11 1.75 -16.59 0.26
C TYR A 11 2.20 -15.14 0.12
N VAL A 12 2.49 -14.46 1.24
CA VAL A 12 2.96 -13.06 1.25
C VAL A 12 4.29 -12.90 0.51
N MET A 13 5.26 -13.79 0.68
CA MET A 13 6.54 -13.75 -0.04
C MET A 13 6.37 -13.97 -1.55
N ASN A 14 5.48 -14.88 -1.94
CA ASN A 14 5.18 -15.12 -3.35
C ASN A 14 4.50 -13.91 -3.99
N THR A 15 3.56 -13.30 -3.27
CA THR A 15 2.95 -12.02 -3.65
C THR A 15 4.04 -10.96 -3.77
N TYR A 16 4.89 -10.74 -2.76
CA TYR A 16 5.96 -9.73 -2.75
C TYR A 16 6.93 -9.84 -3.94
N ARG A 17 7.34 -11.06 -4.35
CA ARG A 17 8.17 -11.26 -5.54
C ARG A 17 7.53 -10.77 -6.82
N SER A 18 6.21 -10.74 -6.89
CA SER A 18 5.48 -10.20 -8.04
C SER A 18 5.51 -8.66 -8.09
N TYR A 19 5.77 -7.98 -6.98
CA TYR A 19 5.84 -6.52 -6.89
C TYR A 19 7.28 -5.98 -6.95
N ASP A 20 8.28 -6.80 -6.61
CA ASP A 20 9.71 -6.41 -6.53
C ASP A 20 10.26 -5.87 -7.85
N ASN A 21 9.79 -6.38 -8.99
CA ASN A 21 10.20 -5.90 -10.32
C ASN A 21 9.63 -4.51 -10.66
N PHE A 22 8.66 -4.01 -9.89
CA PHE A 22 7.88 -2.80 -10.20
C PHE A 22 8.13 -1.67 -9.19
N LEU A 23 8.42 -2.01 -7.93
CA LEU A 23 8.67 -1.07 -6.84
C LEU A 23 10.16 -0.71 -6.77
N GLN A 24 10.65 0.04 -7.75
CA GLN A 24 12.02 0.56 -7.79
C GLN A 24 12.46 1.10 -6.42
N ASP A 25 13.71 0.77 -6.03
CA ASP A 25 14.33 0.74 -4.69
C ASP A 25 13.93 1.78 -3.63
N LYS A 26 13.31 2.91 -3.97
CA LYS A 26 12.97 3.97 -3.01
C LYS A 26 11.62 3.77 -2.32
N TYR A 27 10.64 3.16 -2.98
CA TYR A 27 9.26 3.06 -2.47
C TYR A 27 8.96 1.71 -1.78
N ALA A 28 9.70 0.64 -2.10
CA ALA A 28 9.58 -0.66 -1.42
C ALA A 28 10.29 -0.70 -0.05
N LEU A 29 11.38 0.04 0.11
CA LEU A 29 12.23 -0.06 1.30
C LEU A 29 11.49 0.35 2.58
N LEU A 30 10.68 1.41 2.54
CA LEU A 30 9.94 1.89 3.70
C LEU A 30 8.97 0.84 4.27
N PRO A 31 7.99 0.31 3.49
CA PRO A 31 7.09 -0.72 4.00
C PRO A 31 7.84 -2.02 4.35
N ALA A 32 8.86 -2.42 3.59
CA ALA A 32 9.63 -3.64 3.87
C ALA A 32 10.39 -3.56 5.20
N VAL A 33 11.05 -2.44 5.49
CA VAL A 33 11.76 -2.23 6.77
C VAL A 33 10.79 -2.25 7.94
N ILE A 34 9.63 -1.60 7.82
CA ILE A 34 8.60 -1.61 8.88
C ILE A 34 8.14 -3.05 9.16
N ILE A 35 7.84 -3.83 8.12
CA ILE A 35 7.41 -5.23 8.27
C ILE A 35 8.49 -6.07 8.96
N LEU A 36 9.76 -5.90 8.57
CA LEU A 36 10.88 -6.62 9.18
C LEU A 36 11.03 -6.29 10.66
N CYS A 37 10.94 -4.99 11.02
CA CYS A 37 10.99 -4.55 12.41
C CYS A 37 9.85 -5.17 13.24
N VAL A 38 8.61 -5.14 12.73
CA VAL A 38 7.45 -5.73 13.40
C VAL A 38 7.63 -7.25 13.57
N ALA A 39 8.09 -7.95 12.53
CA ALA A 39 8.35 -9.39 12.59
C ALA A 39 9.40 -9.76 13.65
N ALA A 40 10.49 -8.98 13.74
CA ALA A 40 11.53 -9.19 14.75
C ALA A 40 10.99 -9.00 16.18
N VAL A 41 10.19 -7.95 16.42
CA VAL A 41 9.58 -7.69 17.73
C VAL A 41 8.61 -8.83 18.11
N MET A 42 7.75 -9.25 17.18
CA MET A 42 6.82 -10.35 17.38
C MET A 42 7.54 -11.67 17.71
N PHE A 43 8.66 -11.94 17.03
CA PHE A 43 9.49 -13.12 17.31
C PHE A 43 10.07 -13.09 18.73
N ILE A 44 10.61 -11.95 19.17
CA ILE A 44 11.15 -11.78 20.53
C ILE A 44 10.05 -11.99 21.59
N ILE A 45 8.88 -11.38 21.40
CA ILE A 45 7.74 -11.53 22.32
C ILE A 45 7.29 -13.01 22.37
N GLY A 46 7.27 -13.70 21.23
CA GLY A 46 6.97 -15.12 21.15
C GLY A 46 7.96 -16.00 21.93
N LEU A 47 9.26 -15.73 21.82
CA LEU A 47 10.29 -16.44 22.60
C LEU A 47 10.13 -16.19 24.10
N LEU A 48 9.86 -14.95 24.51
CA LEU A 48 9.63 -14.60 25.91
C LEU A 48 8.40 -15.32 26.48
N GLY A 49 7.29 -15.36 25.74
CA GLY A 49 6.08 -16.09 26.14
C GLY A 49 6.32 -17.60 26.26
N CYS A 50 7.07 -18.17 25.30
CA CYS A 50 7.47 -19.58 25.30
C CYS A 50 8.32 -19.91 26.54
N CYS A 51 9.39 -19.15 26.79
CA CYS A 51 10.27 -19.35 27.95
C CYS A 51 9.55 -19.12 29.29
N ALA A 52 8.65 -18.15 29.37
CA ALA A 52 7.86 -17.87 30.57
C ALA A 52 6.95 -19.05 30.94
N THR A 53 6.34 -19.67 29.92
CA THR A 53 5.47 -20.84 30.08
C THR A 53 6.28 -22.08 30.46
N PHE A 54 7.38 -22.35 29.76
CA PHE A 54 8.24 -23.51 30.05
C PHE A 54 8.87 -23.48 31.45
N ARG A 55 9.15 -22.29 32.00
CA ARG A 55 9.72 -22.15 33.35
C ARG A 55 8.67 -22.11 34.47
N GLU A 56 7.38 -22.29 34.16
CA GLU A 56 6.25 -22.12 35.10
C GLU A 56 6.35 -20.85 35.96
N SER A 57 6.99 -19.80 35.43
CA SER A 57 7.26 -18.60 36.19
C SER A 57 6.02 -17.71 36.22
N ARG A 58 5.38 -17.63 37.38
CA ARG A 58 4.21 -16.73 37.60
C ARG A 58 4.53 -15.28 37.25
N VAL A 59 5.75 -14.83 37.52
CA VAL A 59 6.21 -13.47 37.19
C VAL A 59 6.41 -13.30 35.67
N GLY A 60 6.99 -14.31 35.00
CA GLY A 60 7.18 -14.29 33.55
C GLY A 60 5.86 -14.26 32.78
N LEU A 61 4.88 -15.05 33.22
CA LEU A 61 3.54 -15.04 32.62
C LEU A 61 2.82 -13.70 32.83
N GLY A 62 2.94 -13.11 34.03
CA GLY A 62 2.39 -11.79 34.32
C GLY A 62 2.99 -10.68 33.43
N LEU A 63 4.31 -10.70 33.21
CA LEU A 63 4.98 -9.77 32.31
C LEU A 63 4.52 -9.94 30.86
N PHE A 64 4.40 -11.17 30.38
CA PHE A 64 3.92 -11.47 29.04
C PHE A 64 2.49 -10.96 28.81
N LEU A 65 1.59 -11.20 29.77
CA LEU A 65 0.22 -10.67 29.74
C LEU A 65 0.19 -9.14 29.75
N ALA A 66 1.04 -8.51 30.56
CA ALA A 66 1.15 -7.04 30.60
C ALA A 66 1.61 -6.47 29.24
N ILE A 67 2.61 -7.10 28.59
CA ILE A 67 3.08 -6.69 27.25
C ILE A 67 1.94 -6.80 26.23
N ILE A 68 1.20 -7.91 26.21
CA ILE A 68 0.05 -8.08 25.31
C ILE A 68 -1.02 -7.02 25.57
N LEU A 69 -1.35 -6.75 26.83
CA LEU A 69 -2.32 -5.72 27.19
C LEU A 69 -1.91 -4.33 26.70
N ILE A 70 -0.64 -3.98 26.83
CA ILE A 70 -0.10 -2.70 26.32
C ILE A 70 -0.23 -2.63 24.81
N ILE A 71 0.13 -3.71 24.09
CA ILE A 71 -0.02 -3.79 22.63
C ILE A 71 -1.48 -3.63 22.22
N PHE A 72 -2.40 -4.30 22.93
CA PHE A 72 -3.84 -4.20 22.65
C PHE A 72 -4.36 -2.78 22.83
N ILE A 73 -3.98 -2.10 23.92
CA ILE A 73 -4.35 -0.69 24.15
C ILE A 73 -3.77 0.21 23.04
N ALA A 74 -2.52 -0.02 22.63
CA ALA A 74 -1.88 0.73 21.56
C ALA A 74 -2.59 0.51 20.21
N GLU A 75 -2.98 -0.74 19.90
CA GLU A 75 -3.70 -1.09 18.66
C GLU A 75 -5.09 -0.44 18.61
N VAL A 76 -5.86 -0.51 19.71
CA VAL A 76 -7.16 0.16 19.82
C VAL A 76 -7.00 1.68 19.68
N SER A 77 -5.99 2.25 20.33
CA SER A 77 -5.70 3.69 20.22
C SER A 77 -5.34 4.09 18.79
N ALA A 78 -4.48 3.32 18.12
CA ALA A 78 -4.10 3.55 16.73
C ALA A 78 -5.30 3.43 15.78
N PHE A 79 -6.17 2.44 15.98
CA PHE A 79 -7.40 2.27 15.21
C PHE A 79 -8.35 3.46 15.38
N VAL A 80 -8.60 3.89 16.62
CA VAL A 80 -9.45 5.06 16.90
C VAL A 80 -8.86 6.33 16.28
N LEU A 81 -7.55 6.55 16.42
CA LEU A 81 -6.87 7.69 15.80
C LEU A 81 -6.98 7.65 14.27
N ALA A 82 -6.78 6.48 13.64
CA ALA A 82 -6.91 6.31 12.20
C ALA A 82 -8.33 6.64 11.73
N PHE A 83 -9.35 6.23 12.49
CA PHE A 83 -10.75 6.55 12.18
C PHE A 83 -11.05 8.05 12.32
N VAL A 84 -10.61 8.66 13.43
CA VAL A 84 -10.82 10.10 13.70
C VAL A 84 -10.11 10.97 12.67
N TYR A 85 -8.89 10.62 12.28
CA TYR A 85 -8.08 11.39 11.32
C TYR A 85 -8.24 10.94 9.87
N ARG A 86 -9.20 10.07 9.55
CA ARG A 86 -9.35 9.50 8.20
C ARG A 86 -9.44 10.55 7.09
N GLU A 87 -10.20 11.63 7.32
CA GLU A 87 -10.40 12.67 6.30
C GLU A 87 -9.13 13.51 6.10
N LYS A 88 -8.39 13.74 7.18
CA LYS A 88 -7.10 14.43 7.12
C LYS A 88 -6.08 13.60 6.35
N VAL A 89 -5.94 12.32 6.70
CA VAL A 89 -5.05 11.38 5.99
C VAL A 89 -5.45 11.30 4.51
N LYS A 90 -6.74 11.21 4.20
CA LYS A 90 -7.24 11.24 2.82
C LYS A 90 -6.83 12.51 2.08
N SER A 91 -6.98 13.68 2.70
CA SER A 91 -6.58 14.96 2.11
C SER A 91 -5.08 15.05 1.87
N ASP A 92 -4.28 14.62 2.85
CA ASP A 92 -2.82 14.64 2.76
C ASP A 92 -2.33 13.71 1.64
N VAL A 93 -2.86 12.48 1.59
CA VAL A 93 -2.57 11.51 0.51
C VAL A 93 -2.98 12.06 -0.85
N GLN A 94 -4.18 12.64 -0.98
CA GLN A 94 -4.62 13.26 -2.24
C GLN A 94 -3.70 14.41 -2.66
N GLY A 95 -3.20 15.22 -1.73
CA GLY A 95 -2.23 16.28 -2.00
C GLY A 95 -0.90 15.73 -2.54
N THR A 96 -0.36 14.69 -1.90
CA THR A 96 0.86 14.02 -2.35
C THR A 96 0.67 13.37 -3.72
N MET A 97 -0.42 12.64 -3.92
CA MET A 97 -0.72 12.01 -5.21
C MET A 97 -0.86 13.05 -6.32
N ARG A 98 -1.52 14.18 -6.04
CA ARG A 98 -1.68 15.26 -7.02
C ARG A 98 -0.33 15.88 -7.41
N ALA A 99 0.61 16.03 -6.49
CA ALA A 99 1.95 16.53 -6.81
C ALA A 99 2.74 15.58 -7.73
N VAL A 100 2.57 14.27 -7.57
CA VAL A 100 3.14 13.26 -8.49
C VAL A 100 2.43 13.30 -9.84
N PHE A 101 1.10 13.39 -9.81
CA PHE A 101 0.24 13.43 -10.99
C PHE A 101 0.48 14.67 -11.87
N GLU A 102 0.71 15.84 -11.28
CA GLU A 102 1.06 17.07 -12.01
C GLU A 102 2.41 16.97 -12.75
N LYS A 103 3.30 16.08 -12.31
CA LYS A 103 4.63 15.83 -12.92
C LYS A 103 4.67 14.59 -13.82
N TYR A 104 3.53 13.96 -14.05
CA TYR A 104 3.45 12.76 -14.88
C TYR A 104 3.93 13.05 -16.30
N ASP A 105 4.87 12.25 -16.80
CA ASP A 105 5.47 12.38 -18.14
C ASP A 105 5.49 11.06 -18.93
N GLY A 106 5.03 9.96 -18.31
CA GLY A 106 5.02 8.61 -18.90
C GLY A 106 6.40 7.99 -19.11
N LYS A 107 7.48 8.59 -18.59
CA LYS A 107 8.88 8.18 -18.81
C LYS A 107 9.63 7.89 -17.53
N ASN A 108 9.32 8.61 -16.46
CA ASN A 108 10.01 8.49 -15.19
C ASN A 108 9.42 7.36 -14.31
N SER A 109 10.17 6.99 -13.27
CA SER A 109 9.77 5.92 -12.34
C SER A 109 8.49 6.24 -11.56
N GLU A 110 8.23 7.52 -11.28
CA GLU A 110 7.01 7.96 -10.60
C GLU A 110 5.77 7.78 -11.49
N SER A 111 5.92 8.00 -12.80
CA SER A 111 4.87 7.76 -13.81
C SER A 111 4.59 6.27 -13.95
N ALA A 112 5.63 5.43 -13.96
CA ALA A 112 5.44 3.97 -13.97
C ALA A 112 4.66 3.50 -12.73
N VAL A 113 4.99 4.01 -11.54
CA VAL A 113 4.24 3.69 -10.31
C VAL A 113 2.79 4.16 -10.41
N MET A 114 2.54 5.34 -10.98
CA MET A 114 1.17 5.82 -11.20
C MET A 114 0.39 4.91 -12.15
N ASP A 115 1.00 4.49 -13.26
CA ASP A 115 0.39 3.58 -14.22
C ASP A 115 0.04 2.23 -13.59
N TYR A 116 0.95 1.71 -12.76
CA TYR A 116 0.71 0.49 -12.01
C TYR A 116 -0.42 0.60 -11.01
N LEU A 117 -0.48 1.70 -10.26
CA LEU A 117 -1.57 1.92 -9.32
C LEU A 117 -2.91 1.98 -10.05
N GLN A 118 -2.97 2.65 -11.20
CA GLN A 118 -4.18 2.76 -12.01
C GLN A 118 -4.63 1.40 -12.55
N GLU A 119 -3.70 0.61 -13.09
CA GLU A 119 -4.01 -0.71 -13.63
C GLU A 119 -4.46 -1.69 -12.52
N ASN A 120 -3.74 -1.74 -11.39
CA ASN A 120 -3.97 -2.74 -10.34
C ASN A 120 -5.10 -2.38 -9.38
N LEU A 121 -5.34 -1.08 -9.15
CA LEU A 121 -6.45 -0.61 -8.33
C LEU A 121 -7.71 -0.30 -9.17
N HIS A 122 -7.62 -0.48 -10.49
CA HIS A 122 -8.69 -0.21 -11.44
C HIS A 122 -9.27 1.20 -11.25
N CYS A 123 -8.38 2.18 -11.13
CA CYS A 123 -8.74 3.58 -10.95
C CYS A 123 -8.07 4.44 -12.03
N CYS A 124 -8.62 5.64 -12.26
CA CYS A 124 -8.06 6.60 -13.18
C CYS A 124 -8.11 7.99 -12.56
N GLY A 125 -6.94 8.62 -12.37
CA GLY A 125 -6.81 9.90 -11.67
C GLY A 125 -6.82 9.79 -10.14
N VAL A 126 -6.74 10.94 -9.47
CA VAL A 126 -6.70 11.01 -7.98
C VAL A 126 -8.10 10.83 -7.39
N LYS A 127 -9.11 11.36 -8.08
CA LYS A 127 -10.53 11.26 -7.77
C LYS A 127 -11.30 10.67 -8.95
N ASN A 128 -10.97 11.08 -10.17
CA ASN A 128 -11.59 10.59 -11.40
C ASN A 128 -10.70 10.85 -12.63
N TYR A 129 -11.10 10.30 -13.79
CA TYR A 129 -10.38 10.49 -15.04
C TYR A 129 -10.26 11.97 -15.46
N SER A 130 -11.19 12.83 -15.03
CA SER A 130 -11.18 14.25 -15.39
C SER A 130 -10.01 15.01 -14.74
N ASP A 131 -9.40 14.47 -13.69
CA ASP A 131 -8.20 15.07 -13.08
C ASP A 131 -7.06 15.21 -14.11
N TRP A 132 -6.99 14.32 -15.10
CA TRP A 132 -6.00 14.39 -16.18
C TRP A 132 -6.10 15.67 -16.99
N THR A 133 -7.30 16.25 -17.15
CA THR A 133 -7.51 17.47 -17.95
C THR A 133 -6.73 18.67 -17.44
N ALA A 134 -6.37 18.68 -16.16
CA ALA A 134 -5.59 19.75 -15.54
C ALA A 134 -4.06 19.53 -15.62
N THR A 135 -3.59 18.42 -16.19
CA THR A 135 -2.16 18.04 -16.21
C THR A 135 -1.43 18.51 -17.47
N GLN A 136 -0.10 18.61 -17.37
CA GLN A 136 0.75 18.87 -18.53
C GLN A 136 0.71 17.74 -19.56
N TRP A 137 0.52 16.50 -19.13
CA TRP A 137 0.34 15.33 -20.01
C TRP A 137 -0.80 15.56 -21.00
N PHE A 138 -1.96 15.96 -20.50
CA PHE A 138 -3.15 16.19 -21.33
C PHE A 138 -2.94 17.30 -22.35
N ASN A 139 -2.29 18.40 -21.94
CA ASN A 139 -1.95 19.50 -22.84
C ASN A 139 -0.91 19.10 -23.90
N SER A 140 0.05 18.27 -23.53
CA SER A 140 1.17 17.89 -24.41
C SER A 140 0.79 16.83 -25.43
N THR A 141 -0.08 15.89 -25.07
CA THR A 141 -0.51 14.81 -25.97
C THR A 141 -1.51 15.31 -27.01
N GLY A 142 -2.30 16.35 -26.71
CA GLY A 142 -3.20 17.02 -27.67
C GLY A 142 -4.38 16.18 -28.19
N ASN A 143 -4.47 14.91 -27.81
CA ASN A 143 -5.46 13.94 -28.30
C ASN A 143 -6.66 13.75 -27.36
N ASN A 144 -6.83 14.65 -26.37
CA ASN A 144 -7.91 14.56 -25.39
C ASN A 144 -7.96 13.19 -24.68
N SER A 145 -6.78 12.64 -24.35
CA SER A 145 -6.61 11.26 -23.87
C SER A 145 -5.86 11.17 -22.54
N VAL A 146 -6.19 10.15 -21.76
CA VAL A 146 -5.50 9.75 -20.52
C VAL A 146 -4.49 8.62 -20.81
N PRO A 147 -3.57 8.30 -19.89
CA PRO A 147 -2.67 7.17 -20.07
C PRO A 147 -3.43 5.85 -20.23
N LEU A 148 -2.82 4.91 -20.96
CA LEU A 148 -3.42 3.60 -21.25
C LEU A 148 -3.57 2.73 -19.99
N SER A 149 -2.87 3.06 -18.90
CA SER A 149 -3.03 2.43 -17.59
C SER A 149 -4.43 2.66 -16.98
N CYS A 150 -5.15 3.69 -17.42
CA CYS A 150 -6.56 3.90 -17.08
C CYS A 150 -7.52 2.96 -17.83
N CYS A 151 -7.08 2.28 -18.88
CA CYS A 151 -7.96 1.43 -19.67
C CYS A 151 -8.35 0.16 -18.90
N LYS A 152 -9.62 -0.23 -18.97
CA LYS A 152 -10.06 -1.51 -18.40
C LYS A 152 -9.43 -2.68 -19.17
N GLN A 153 -8.91 -3.66 -18.44
CA GLN A 153 -8.17 -4.79 -19.01
C GLN A 153 -8.95 -5.66 -20.03
N ASN A 154 -10.28 -5.60 -20.03
CA ASN A 154 -11.12 -6.37 -20.97
C ASN A 154 -11.24 -5.72 -22.36
N LEU A 155 -10.66 -4.54 -22.58
CA LEU A 155 -10.77 -3.77 -23.81
C LEU A 155 -9.47 -3.81 -24.60
N LYS A 156 -9.51 -4.48 -25.76
CA LYS A 156 -8.32 -4.65 -26.62
C LYS A 156 -7.92 -3.39 -27.41
N ASN A 157 -8.85 -2.45 -27.60
CA ASN A 157 -8.68 -1.27 -28.44
C ASN A 157 -8.94 0.04 -27.66
N CYS A 158 -8.63 0.06 -26.37
CA CYS A 158 -8.72 1.30 -25.61
C CYS A 158 -7.56 2.22 -25.98
N THR A 159 -7.87 3.45 -26.37
CA THR A 159 -6.91 4.50 -26.74
C THR A 159 -6.73 5.55 -25.64
N GLY A 160 -7.44 5.39 -24.51
CA GLY A 160 -7.48 6.38 -23.45
C GLY A 160 -8.27 7.65 -23.79
N SER A 161 -9.04 7.67 -24.89
CA SER A 161 -9.80 8.87 -25.28
C SER A 161 -10.91 9.21 -24.29
N LEU A 162 -11.04 10.50 -23.95
CA LEU A 162 -12.13 11.03 -23.14
C LEU A 162 -13.49 11.01 -23.84
N ASP A 163 -13.54 10.80 -25.16
CA ASP A 163 -14.81 10.67 -25.91
C ASP A 163 -15.54 9.36 -25.57
N GLN A 164 -14.81 8.37 -25.04
CA GLN A 164 -15.36 7.07 -24.65
C GLN A 164 -15.07 6.78 -23.16
N PRO A 165 -15.65 7.56 -22.23
CA PRO A 165 -15.33 7.46 -20.80
C PRO A 165 -15.79 6.15 -20.16
N GLN A 166 -16.58 5.34 -20.86
CA GLN A 166 -17.00 4.01 -20.37
C GLN A 166 -15.87 2.98 -20.42
N GLU A 167 -14.82 3.25 -21.20
CA GLU A 167 -13.64 2.38 -21.37
C GLU A 167 -12.57 2.60 -20.28
N LEU A 168 -12.71 3.73 -19.56
CA LEU A 168 -11.85 4.22 -18.48
C LEU A 168 -12.36 3.80 -17.09
#